data_AF-A0A0S8L3H4-F1
#
_entry.id   AF-A0A0S8L3H4-F1
#
_cell.length_a   1.000
_cell.length_b   1.000
_cell.length_c   1.000
_cell.angle_alpha   90.00
_cell.angle_beta   90.00
_cell.angle_gamma   90.00
#
_symmetry.space_group_name_H-M   'P 1'
#
loop_
_entity.id
_entity.type
_entity.pdbx_description
1 polymer ?
#
loop_
_entity_poly.entity_id
_entity_poly.type
_entity_poly.pdbx_seq_one_letter_code
_entity_poly.pdbx_strand_id
1 'polypeptide(L)'
;MCKDKENPPKDAVTKGGCIVADRRKGVCINCHQIAGAAQAGDVATRLENVAARFAGEDGKKRLRDQIYDARKANPNTVMPPFGPHAMLSNDEIDQVVEFLLTL
;
A
#
# COMPACT_ATOMS: atom_id res chain seq x y z
N MET A 1 17.38 -4.92 -5.39
CA MET A 1 16.74 -3.60 -5.21
C MET A 1 16.17 -3.41 -3.81
N CYS A 2 14.98 -3.92 -3.46
CA CYS A 2 14.36 -3.65 -2.15
C CYS A 2 15.12 -4.18 -0.91
N LYS A 3 15.97 -5.19 -1.07
CA LYS A 3 16.78 -5.80 0.00
C LYS A 3 18.26 -5.41 -0.06
N ASP A 4 18.62 -4.54 -1.01
CA ASP A 4 19.97 -4.06 -1.17
C ASP A 4 20.24 -3.00 -0.08
N LYS A 5 21.08 -3.35 0.89
CA LYS A 5 21.42 -2.47 2.01
C LYS A 5 22.49 -1.44 1.62
N GLU A 6 23.27 -1.73 0.58
CA GLU A 6 24.36 -0.87 0.11
C GLU A 6 23.81 0.21 -0.82
N ASN A 7 22.77 -0.12 -1.60
CA ASN A 7 22.05 0.79 -2.47
C ASN A 7 20.53 0.67 -2.27
N PRO A 8 20.00 1.18 -1.15
CA PRO A 8 18.57 1.20 -0.93
C PRO A 8 17.88 2.16 -1.91
N PRO A 9 16.62 1.89 -2.31
CA PRO A 9 15.85 2.81 -3.14
C PRO A 9 15.69 4.15 -2.44
N LYS A 10 15.78 5.24 -3.21
CA LYS A 10 15.80 6.62 -2.67
C LYS A 10 14.48 7.34 -2.85
N ASP A 11 13.79 7.12 -3.97
CA ASP A 11 12.49 7.71 -4.28
C ASP A 11 11.33 7.04 -3.53
N ALA A 12 10.25 7.80 -3.31
CA ALA A 12 9.11 7.35 -2.52
C ALA A 12 8.34 6.20 -3.19
N VAL A 13 8.16 6.25 -4.51
CA VAL A 13 7.43 5.24 -5.28
C VAL A 13 8.12 3.88 -5.16
N THR A 14 9.44 3.82 -5.38
CA THR A 14 10.18 2.56 -5.30
C THR A 14 10.20 2.02 -3.87
N LYS A 15 10.35 2.89 -2.86
CA LYS A 15 10.22 2.48 -1.44
C LYS A 15 8.82 1.91 -1.15
N GLY A 16 7.77 2.56 -1.62
CA GLY A 16 6.38 2.11 -1.49
C GLY A 16 6.15 0.74 -2.12
N GLY A 17 6.62 0.53 -3.34
CA GLY A 17 6.55 -0.78 -4.00
C GLY A 17 7.28 -1.87 -3.23
N CYS A 18 8.43 -1.54 -2.62
CA CYS A 18 9.15 -2.47 -1.75
C CYS A 18 8.35 -2.84 -0.49
N ILE A 19 7.63 -1.89 0.11
CA ILE A 19 6.76 -2.13 1.28
C ILE A 19 5.57 -3.01 0.89
N VAL A 20 4.91 -2.69 -0.23
CA VAL A 20 3.79 -3.47 -0.78
C VAL A 20 4.15 -4.93 -1.02
N ALA A 21 5.39 -5.20 -1.41
CA ALA A 21 5.93 -6.54 -1.64
C ALA A 21 6.55 -7.20 -0.40
N ASP A 22 6.74 -6.48 0.72
CA ASP A 22 7.42 -7.01 1.90
C ASP A 22 6.49 -7.91 2.73
N ARG A 23 6.87 -9.19 2.82
CA ARG A 23 6.15 -10.20 3.60
C ARG A 23 6.10 -9.92 5.11
N ARG A 24 6.96 -9.03 5.61
CA ARG A 24 7.07 -8.70 7.04
C ARG A 24 6.26 -7.46 7.45
N LYS A 25 5.83 -6.62 6.49
CA LYS A 25 5.19 -5.31 6.77
C LYS A 25 3.70 -5.24 6.43
N GLY A 26 3.02 -6.38 6.55
CA GLY A 26 1.59 -6.53 6.25
C GLY A 26 1.37 -6.59 4.74
N VAL A 27 1.34 -7.83 4.25
CA VAL A 27 1.58 -8.16 2.84
C VAL A 27 0.42 -7.75 1.95
N CYS A 28 0.50 -6.58 1.29
CA CYS A 28 -0.55 -6.10 0.40
C CYS A 28 -0.85 -7.10 -0.72
N ILE A 29 0.21 -7.69 -1.31
CA ILE A 29 0.11 -8.69 -2.37
C ILE A 29 -0.55 -10.01 -1.93
N ASN A 30 -0.67 -10.30 -0.63
CA ASN A 30 -1.34 -11.54 -0.19
C ASN A 30 -2.86 -11.45 -0.31
N CYS A 31 -3.43 -10.24 -0.32
CA CYS A 31 -4.87 -10.04 -0.43
C CYS A 31 -5.26 -9.40 -1.76
N HIS A 32 -4.40 -8.56 -2.32
CA HIS A 32 -4.70 -7.78 -3.50
C HIS A 32 -3.95 -8.28 -4.74
N GLN A 33 -4.65 -8.31 -5.86
CA GLN A 33 -4.00 -8.45 -7.17
C GLN A 33 -3.30 -7.14 -7.54
N ILE A 34 -2.00 -7.22 -7.83
CA ILE A 34 -1.15 -6.11 -8.25
C ILE A 34 -0.39 -6.55 -9.49
N ALA A 35 -0.42 -5.74 -10.56
CA ALA A 35 0.30 -6.05 -11.78
C ALA A 35 1.80 -6.28 -11.51
N GLY A 36 2.35 -7.38 -12.06
CA GLY A 36 3.77 -7.75 -11.86
C GLY A 36 4.07 -8.54 -10.58
N ALA A 37 3.11 -8.75 -9.67
CA ALA A 37 3.30 -9.63 -8.52
C ALA A 37 3.03 -11.10 -8.89
N ALA A 38 4.04 -11.96 -8.78
CA ALA A 38 3.96 -13.36 -9.22
C ALA A 38 3.03 -14.25 -8.38
N GLN A 39 2.70 -13.86 -7.14
CA GLN A 39 1.87 -14.61 -6.20
C GLN A 39 0.86 -13.66 -5.52
N ALA A 40 0.06 -12.98 -6.33
CA ALA A 40 -0.92 -12.04 -5.82
C ALA A 40 -2.20 -12.76 -5.38
N GLY A 41 -2.73 -12.40 -4.21
CA GLY A 41 -4.02 -12.90 -3.72
C GLY A 41 -5.20 -12.20 -4.36
N ASP A 42 -6.38 -12.78 -4.22
CA ASP A 42 -7.64 -12.34 -4.82
C ASP A 42 -8.78 -12.17 -3.78
N VAL A 43 -8.42 -12.16 -2.49
CA VAL A 43 -9.36 -11.99 -1.37
C VAL A 43 -9.92 -10.57 -1.33
N ALA A 44 -9.15 -9.58 -1.77
CA ALA A 44 -9.52 -8.18 -1.78
C ALA A 44 -9.51 -7.59 -3.20
N THR A 45 -10.01 -6.36 -3.32
CA THR A 45 -10.15 -5.69 -4.63
C THR A 45 -8.82 -5.58 -5.36
N ARG A 46 -8.83 -5.73 -6.68
CA ARG A 46 -7.67 -5.48 -7.53
C ARG A 46 -7.17 -4.04 -7.38
N LEU A 47 -5.85 -3.87 -7.33
CA LEU A 47 -5.19 -2.56 -7.28
C LEU A 47 -4.78 -2.15 -8.70
N GLU A 48 -5.78 -1.92 -9.53
CA GLU A 48 -5.66 -1.41 -10.89
C GLU A 48 -6.38 -0.06 -11.00
N ASN A 49 -5.84 0.84 -11.85
CA ASN A 49 -6.41 2.16 -12.10
C ASN A 49 -6.63 2.95 -10.80
N VAL A 50 -5.72 2.82 -9.84
CA VAL A 50 -5.89 3.41 -8.50
C VAL A 50 -5.88 4.93 -8.61
N ALA A 51 -5.01 5.49 -9.46
CA ALA A 51 -4.96 6.93 -9.73
C ALA A 51 -6.32 7.50 -10.19
N ALA A 52 -7.02 6.78 -11.08
CA ALA A 52 -8.33 7.19 -11.57
C ALA A 52 -9.41 7.13 -10.48
N ARG A 53 -9.31 6.16 -9.55
CA ARG A 53 -10.25 5.98 -8.43
C ARG A 53 -10.03 6.98 -7.30
N PHE A 54 -8.80 7.47 -7.14
CA PHE A 54 -8.35 8.35 -6.07
C PHE A 54 -7.69 9.62 -6.62
N ALA A 55 -8.33 10.24 -7.61
CA ALA A 55 -7.83 11.46 -8.24
C ALA A 55 -7.89 12.68 -7.30
N GLY A 56 -6.90 13.56 -7.44
CA GLY A 56 -6.78 14.81 -6.68
C GLY A 56 -6.39 14.62 -5.20
N GLU A 57 -6.21 15.74 -4.50
CA GLU A 57 -5.75 15.76 -3.10
C GLU A 57 -6.72 15.04 -2.15
N ASP A 58 -8.03 15.22 -2.36
CA ASP A 58 -9.05 14.52 -1.56
C ASP A 58 -9.03 13.02 -1.79
N GLY A 59 -8.84 12.58 -3.04
CA GLY A 59 -8.69 11.17 -3.40
C GLY A 59 -7.46 10.57 -2.73
N LYS A 60 -6.32 11.25 -2.84
CA LYS A 60 -5.07 10.85 -2.17
C LYS A 60 -5.23 10.74 -0.67
N LYS A 61 -5.90 11.72 -0.03
CA LYS A 61 -6.18 11.67 1.41
C LYS A 61 -7.06 10.47 1.78
N ARG A 62 -8.10 10.18 0.99
CA ARG A 62 -8.96 9.01 1.21
C ARG A 62 -8.20 7.69 1.07
N LEU A 63 -7.30 7.58 0.09
CA LEU A 63 -6.44 6.41 -0.08
C LEU A 63 -5.50 6.23 1.12
N ARG A 64 -4.88 7.33 1.57
CA ARG A 64 -4.05 7.34 2.77
C ARG A 64 -4.82 6.92 4.01
N ASP A 65 -6.03 7.46 4.21
CA ASP A 65 -6.88 7.13 5.36
C ASP A 65 -7.31 5.66 5.34
N GLN A 66 -7.60 5.10 4.16
CA GLN A 66 -7.89 3.68 3.97
C GLN A 66 -6.71 2.78 4.36
N ILE A 67 -5.48 3.15 3.98
CA ILE A 67 -4.27 2.39 4.35
C ILE A 67 -3.97 2.57 5.83
N TYR A 68 -4.15 3.77 6.38
CA TYR A 68 -3.89 4.06 7.78
C TYR A 68 -4.83 3.25 8.70
N ASP A 69 -6.15 3.34 8.49
CA ASP A 69 -7.14 2.57 9.24
C ASP A 69 -8.41 2.34 8.41
N ALA A 70 -8.43 1.23 7.67
CA ALA A 70 -9.56 0.79 6.87
C ALA A 70 -10.86 0.59 7.68
N ARG A 71 -10.77 0.37 9.00
CA ARG A 71 -11.94 0.14 9.86
C ARG A 71 -12.81 1.37 10.00
N LYS A 72 -12.25 2.57 9.81
CA LYS A 72 -13.00 3.82 9.79
C LYS A 72 -14.03 3.88 8.66
N ALA A 73 -13.70 3.29 7.52
CA ALA A 73 -14.61 3.19 6.38
C ALA A 73 -15.49 1.94 6.47
N ASN A 74 -14.95 0.81 6.93
CA ASN A 74 -15.68 -0.43 7.13
C ASN A 74 -15.19 -1.16 8.39
N PRO A 75 -15.92 -1.09 9.52
CA PRO A 75 -15.52 -1.72 10.78
C PRO A 75 -15.31 -3.25 10.70
N ASN A 76 -15.93 -3.91 9.72
CA ASN A 76 -15.84 -5.37 9.52
C ASN A 76 -14.77 -5.77 8.49
N THR A 77 -13.94 -4.83 8.03
CA THR A 77 -12.87 -5.12 7.08
C THR A 77 -11.82 -6.07 7.67
N VAL A 78 -11.29 -6.96 6.83
CA VAL A 78 -10.12 -7.78 7.16
C VAL A 78 -8.80 -7.05 6.88
N MET A 79 -8.84 -5.90 6.22
CA MET A 79 -7.66 -5.08 5.96
C MET A 79 -7.08 -4.57 7.29
N PRO A 80 -5.80 -4.84 7.58
CA PRO A 80 -5.20 -4.43 8.85
C PRO A 80 -5.21 -2.90 9.04
N PRO A 81 -5.41 -2.39 10.26
CA PRO A 81 -5.22 -0.97 10.58
C PRO A 81 -3.73 -0.65 10.75
N PHE A 82 -3.03 -0.47 9.64
CA PHE A 82 -1.56 -0.39 9.61
C PHE A 82 -0.98 0.71 10.49
N GLY A 83 -1.60 1.89 10.53
CA GLY A 83 -1.16 3.02 11.34
C GLY A 83 -1.36 2.77 12.84
N PRO A 84 -2.62 2.53 13.30
CA PRO A 84 -2.91 2.29 14.71
C PRO A 84 -2.15 1.12 15.33
N HIS A 85 -1.82 0.09 14.56
CA HIS A 85 -1.04 -1.06 15.04
C HIS A 85 0.47 -0.89 14.82
N ALA A 86 0.92 0.28 14.37
CA ALA A 86 2.33 0.60 14.07
C ALA A 86 3.01 -0.44 13.14
N MET A 87 2.22 -1.05 12.26
CA MET A 87 2.75 -1.99 11.25
C MET A 87 3.53 -1.23 10.17
N LEU A 88 3.09 0.01 9.88
CA LEU A 88 3.77 0.97 9.02
C LEU A 88 3.84 2.31 9.74
N SER A 89 4.96 3.01 9.60
CA SER A 89 5.10 4.42 9.97
C SER A 89 4.31 5.33 9.02
N ASN A 90 4.10 6.59 9.41
CA ASN A 90 3.42 7.57 8.55
C ASN A 90 4.14 7.73 7.20
N ASP A 91 5.47 7.82 7.21
CA ASP A 91 6.27 7.95 5.98
C ASP A 91 6.14 6.73 5.07
N GLU A 92 6.07 5.53 5.65
CA GLU A 92 5.86 4.28 4.89
C GLU A 92 4.47 4.22 4.28
N ILE A 93 3.44 4.66 5.01
CA ILE A 93 2.08 4.78 4.49
C ILE A 93 2.06 5.76 3.31
N ASP A 94 2.72 6.91 3.44
CA ASP A 94 2.80 7.90 2.37
C ASP A 94 3.53 7.34 1.14
N GLN A 95 4.63 6.60 1.33
CA GLN A 95 5.34 5.92 0.24
C GLN A 95 4.46 4.88 -0.47
N VAL A 96 3.68 4.09 0.29
CA VAL A 96 2.72 3.14 -0.29
C VAL A 96 1.66 3.88 -1.10
N VAL A 97 1.13 5.01 -0.61
CA VAL A 97 0.18 5.84 -1.37
C VAL A 97 0.78 6.30 -2.69
N GLU A 98 2.01 6.85 -2.68
CA GLU A 98 2.69 7.27 -3.90
C GLU A 98 2.83 6.12 -4.90
N PHE A 99 3.25 4.94 -4.42
CA PHE A 99 3.35 3.77 -5.27
C PHE A 99 2.01 3.35 -5.85
N LEU A 100 0.96 3.25 -5.04
CA LEU A 100 -0.36 2.83 -5.51
C LEU A 100 -0.94 3.80 -6.53
N LEU A 101 -0.67 5.11 -6.41
CA LEU A 101 -1.09 6.10 -7.41
C LEU A 101 -0.34 5.98 -8.75
N THR A 102 0.66 5.10 -8.87
CA THR A 102 1.28 4.75 -10.15
C THR A 102 0.64 3.55 -10.86
N LEU A 103 -0.32 2.87 -10.20
CA LEU A 103 -1.02 1.67 -10.68
C LEU A 103 -2.35 1.96 -11.41
#